data_AF-A0A8D4BHX4-F1
#
_entry.id   AF-A0A8D4BHX4-F1
#
_cell.length_a   1.000
_cell.length_b   1.000
_cell.length_c   1.000
_cell.angle_alpha   90.00
_cell.angle_beta   90.00
_cell.angle_gamma   90.00
#
_symmetry.space_group_name_H-M   'P 1'
#
loop_
_entity.id
_entity.type
_entity.pdbx_description
1 polymer ?
#
loop_
_entity_poly.entity_id
_entity_poly.type
_entity_poly.pdbx_seq_one_letter_code
_entity_poly.pdbx_strand_id
1 'polypeptide(L)'
;MEQPLAPFSVCNLAAVNLAQMADKETKTVNFEKLRQTVETGVRMQDNVIDATPYFLEENQKQALGERRVGLGVMGLHDLLIYCETEYGSDKGNELVDKVFETIATTAYRASVELGKEKGSFPFLVGETDAETASLREAFTNTGFMKKMPEDIRENIKEHGIRNSHLLTVAPTGSTGTMVGVSTGLEPYFSFSYFRSGRLGKFIEVKADIVQEYLDQHPEADPNNLPEWFISAMELAPQAHADVQCVIQRWIDSSISKTVNAPRGYTVEQVQKVYERLYKGGAKGGTVYVDGSRDAQVLTLKAEENTFDEEIEAPKEETKPHVVLVDTINEIRSTDVTIGSEVGNTCPVCRQGTVEEMGGCNTCTNCGAQLKCGL
;
A
#
# COMPACT_ATOMS: atom_id res chain seq x y z
N MET A 1 -5.71 0.08 1.16
CA MET A 1 -5.72 -1.31 1.65
C MET A 1 -5.11 -2.19 0.57
N GLU A 2 -4.03 -2.87 0.91
CA GLU A 2 -3.18 -3.69 0.04
C GLU A 2 -3.76 -5.08 -0.24
N GLN A 3 -4.54 -5.65 0.67
CA GLN A 3 -5.16 -6.95 0.44
C GLN A 3 -6.64 -6.90 0.81
N PRO A 4 -7.57 -6.92 -0.16
CA PRO A 4 -8.96 -7.29 0.14
C PRO A 4 -8.99 -8.77 0.55
N LEU A 5 -9.47 -9.03 1.77
CA LEU A 5 -9.55 -10.36 2.35
C LEU A 5 -11.01 -10.81 2.49
N ALA A 6 -11.29 -12.07 2.16
CA ALA A 6 -12.55 -12.68 2.51
C ALA A 6 -12.58 -12.96 4.02
N PRO A 7 -13.77 -13.21 4.63
CA PRO A 7 -13.86 -13.59 6.03
C PRO A 7 -12.87 -14.72 6.36
N PHE A 8 -12.19 -14.59 7.50
CA PHE A 8 -11.19 -15.54 8.00
C PHE A 8 -9.95 -15.77 7.11
N SER A 9 -9.80 -15.05 6.00
CA SER A 9 -8.59 -15.14 5.17
C SER A 9 -7.39 -14.59 5.91
N VAL A 10 -6.22 -15.14 5.62
CA VAL A 10 -4.97 -14.81 6.32
C VAL A 10 -4.01 -14.15 5.36
N CYS A 11 -3.29 -13.16 5.88
CA CYS A 11 -2.29 -12.40 5.16
C CYS A 11 -0.90 -12.98 5.46
N ASN A 12 -0.25 -13.57 4.47
CA ASN A 12 1.14 -14.03 4.55
C ASN A 12 1.99 -13.15 3.63
N LEU A 13 2.84 -12.30 4.22
CA LEU A 13 3.52 -11.22 3.51
C LEU A 13 5.04 -11.43 3.49
N ALA A 14 5.62 -11.15 2.34
CA ALA A 14 7.05 -10.95 2.18
C ALA A 14 7.30 -9.80 1.21
N ALA A 15 8.51 -9.24 1.19
CA ALA A 15 8.87 -8.18 0.27
C ALA A 15 10.27 -8.38 -0.29
N VAL A 16 10.38 -8.28 -1.62
CA VAL A 16 11.67 -8.29 -2.33
C VAL A 16 12.35 -6.94 -2.15
N ASN A 17 13.60 -6.93 -1.72
CA ASN A 17 14.41 -5.71 -1.69
C ASN A 17 14.94 -5.40 -3.10
N LEU A 18 14.29 -4.47 -3.78
CA LEU A 18 14.63 -4.09 -5.16
C LEU A 18 15.95 -3.34 -5.27
N ALA A 19 16.39 -2.64 -4.22
CA ALA A 19 17.70 -2.00 -4.17
C ALA A 19 18.83 -3.01 -4.45
N GLN A 20 18.66 -4.25 -4.00
CA GLN A 20 19.62 -5.35 -4.18
C GLN A 20 19.56 -6.00 -5.56
N MET A 21 18.61 -5.59 -6.40
CA MET A 21 18.44 -6.07 -7.77
C MET A 21 19.10 -5.13 -8.79
N ALA A 22 19.56 -3.95 -8.37
CA ALA A 22 20.32 -3.04 -9.21
C ALA A 22 21.77 -3.50 -9.35
N ASP A 23 22.29 -3.43 -10.56
CA ASP A 23 23.72 -3.46 -10.84
C ASP A 23 24.22 -2.01 -10.91
N LYS A 24 24.95 -1.59 -9.87
CA LYS A 24 25.39 -0.20 -9.68
C LYS A 24 26.47 0.25 -10.67
N GLU A 25 27.15 -0.69 -11.32
CA GLU A 25 28.20 -0.39 -12.31
C GLU A 25 27.58 -0.17 -13.69
N THR A 26 26.72 -1.10 -14.12
CA THR A 26 26.05 -1.03 -15.42
C THR A 26 24.81 -0.14 -15.41
N LYS A 27 24.33 0.26 -14.23
CA LYS A 27 23.10 1.04 -14.02
C LYS A 27 21.85 0.32 -14.56
N THR A 28 21.82 -1.01 -14.43
CA THR A 28 20.73 -1.84 -14.94
C THR A 28 20.15 -2.77 -13.89
N VAL A 29 18.99 -3.36 -14.17
CA VAL A 29 18.36 -4.35 -13.28
C VAL A 29 18.89 -5.75 -13.59
N ASN A 30 19.37 -6.44 -12.55
CA ASN A 30 19.70 -7.85 -12.61
C ASN A 30 18.41 -8.70 -12.55
N PHE A 31 17.76 -8.85 -13.71
CA PHE A 31 16.51 -9.60 -13.82
C PHE A 31 16.66 -11.08 -13.44
N GLU A 32 17.83 -11.67 -13.64
CA GLU A 32 18.06 -13.07 -13.28
C GLU A 32 18.04 -13.27 -11.75
N LYS A 33 18.76 -12.40 -11.03
CA LYS A 33 18.72 -12.37 -9.56
C LYS A 33 17.30 -12.10 -9.05
N LEU A 34 16.56 -11.22 -9.71
CA LEU A 34 15.16 -10.94 -9.37
C LEU A 34 14.29 -12.19 -9.51
N ARG A 35 14.41 -12.95 -10.60
CA ARG A 35 13.63 -14.19 -10.79
C ARG A 35 13.92 -15.21 -9.70
N GLN A 36 15.18 -15.50 -9.44
CA GLN A 36 15.61 -16.45 -8.40
C GLN A 36 15.11 -16.04 -7.00
N THR A 37 15.14 -14.74 -6.71
CA THR A 37 14.63 -14.19 -5.44
C THR A 37 13.12 -14.35 -5.32
N VAL A 38 12.38 -14.10 -6.39
CA VAL A 38 10.91 -14.27 -6.45
C VAL A 38 10.52 -15.74 -6.29
N GLU A 39 11.16 -16.66 -7.01
CA GLU A 39 10.91 -18.10 -6.90
C GLU A 39 11.11 -18.60 -5.46
N THR A 40 12.22 -18.20 -4.84
CA THR A 40 12.54 -18.51 -3.44
C THR A 40 11.50 -17.90 -2.50
N GLY A 41 11.11 -16.64 -2.74
CA GLY A 41 10.11 -15.93 -1.93
C GLY A 41 8.72 -16.56 -1.98
N VAL A 42 8.28 -17.07 -3.15
CA VAL A 42 7.02 -17.79 -3.30
C VAL A 42 7.06 -19.11 -2.53
N ARG A 43 8.12 -19.92 -2.72
CA ARG A 43 8.27 -21.19 -2.00
C ARG A 43 8.35 -20.99 -0.48
N MET A 44 9.09 -19.98 -0.02
CA MET A 44 9.20 -19.65 1.39
C MET A 44 7.82 -19.33 1.97
N GLN A 45 7.04 -18.46 1.32
CA GLN A 45 5.70 -18.11 1.78
C GLN A 45 4.76 -19.31 1.75
N ASP A 46 4.81 -20.17 0.71
CA ASP A 46 4.00 -21.40 0.68
C ASP A 46 4.28 -22.30 1.90
N ASN A 47 5.54 -22.43 2.31
CA ASN A 47 5.92 -23.21 3.49
C ASN A 47 5.45 -22.55 4.80
N VAL A 48 5.41 -21.21 4.87
CA VAL A 48 4.94 -20.48 6.06
C VAL A 48 3.48 -20.78 6.35
N ILE A 49 2.64 -21.00 5.33
CA ILE A 49 1.23 -21.38 5.52
C ILE A 49 1.13 -22.67 6.36
N ASP A 50 1.94 -23.68 6.04
CA ASP A 50 1.91 -24.95 6.75
C ASP A 50 2.56 -24.87 8.15
N ALA A 51 3.52 -23.96 8.33
CA ALA A 51 4.22 -23.75 9.61
C ALA A 51 3.46 -22.82 10.58
N THR A 52 2.47 -22.08 10.11
CA THR A 52 1.75 -21.08 10.92
C THR A 52 0.83 -21.77 11.93
N PRO A 53 0.94 -21.46 13.24
CA PRO A 53 -0.06 -21.89 14.20
C PRO A 53 -1.33 -21.04 14.05
N TYR A 54 -2.45 -21.70 13.77
CA TYR A 54 -3.75 -21.06 13.68
C TYR A 54 -4.53 -21.23 14.99
N PHE A 55 -5.04 -20.11 15.52
CA PHE A 55 -5.80 -20.12 16.79
C PHE A 55 -7.30 -20.32 16.59
N LEU A 56 -7.83 -19.97 15.41
CA LEU A 56 -9.22 -20.18 15.03
C LEU A 56 -9.28 -21.20 13.90
N GLU A 57 -10.18 -22.17 14.02
CA GLU A 57 -10.34 -23.26 13.04
C GLU A 57 -10.76 -22.71 11.67
N GLU A 58 -11.59 -21.66 11.65
CA GLU A 58 -12.04 -21.01 10.42
C GLU A 58 -10.88 -20.37 9.67
N ASN A 59 -9.93 -19.73 10.37
CA ASN A 59 -8.72 -19.19 9.76
C ASN A 59 -7.84 -20.30 9.19
N GLN A 60 -7.69 -21.41 9.93
CA GLN A 60 -6.90 -22.55 9.46
C GLN A 60 -7.49 -23.14 8.18
N LYS A 61 -8.80 -23.39 8.18
CA LYS A 61 -9.51 -23.92 7.02
C LYS A 61 -9.37 -22.99 5.81
N GLN A 62 -9.55 -21.69 6.01
CA GLN A 62 -9.45 -20.71 4.93
C GLN A 62 -8.02 -20.64 4.39
N ALA A 63 -7.01 -20.48 5.26
CA ALA A 63 -5.61 -20.34 4.86
C ALA A 63 -5.07 -21.58 4.15
N LEU A 64 -5.36 -22.79 4.64
CA LEU A 64 -4.95 -24.03 3.99
C LEU A 64 -5.73 -24.29 2.69
N GLY A 65 -6.98 -23.83 2.59
CA GLY A 65 -7.82 -24.00 1.41
C GLY A 65 -7.47 -23.07 0.25
N GLU A 66 -7.20 -21.80 0.53
CA GLU A 66 -6.87 -20.80 -0.49
C GLU A 66 -5.36 -20.67 -0.75
N ARG A 67 -4.53 -21.04 0.24
CA ARG A 67 -3.07 -20.91 0.22
C ARG A 67 -2.57 -19.54 -0.27
N ARG A 68 -3.23 -18.47 0.17
CA ARG A 68 -2.94 -17.08 -0.21
C ARG A 68 -1.58 -16.65 0.32
N VAL A 69 -0.79 -16.01 -0.54
CA VAL A 69 0.46 -15.33 -0.18
C VAL A 69 0.46 -13.91 -0.76
N GLY A 70 1.43 -13.11 -0.35
CA GLY A 70 1.51 -11.71 -0.71
C GLY A 70 2.96 -11.26 -0.81
N LEU A 71 3.60 -11.56 -1.94
CA LEU A 71 4.91 -11.06 -2.27
C LEU A 71 4.80 -9.62 -2.80
N GLY A 72 5.36 -8.69 -2.04
CA GLY A 72 5.52 -7.29 -2.40
C GLY A 72 6.96 -6.90 -2.64
N VAL A 73 7.23 -5.61 -2.51
CA VAL A 73 8.57 -5.04 -2.71
C VAL A 73 8.90 -4.00 -1.63
N MET A 74 10.18 -3.70 -1.50
CA MET A 74 10.74 -2.52 -0.85
C MET A 74 11.90 -1.98 -1.69
N GLY A 75 12.31 -0.74 -1.49
CA GLY A 75 13.47 -0.14 -2.17
C GLY A 75 13.26 0.09 -3.66
N LEU A 76 12.01 0.36 -4.10
CA LEU A 76 11.75 0.68 -5.51
C LEU A 76 12.48 1.95 -5.94
N HIS A 77 12.52 2.97 -5.07
CA HIS A 77 13.17 4.22 -5.43
C HIS A 77 14.69 4.06 -5.49
N ASP A 78 15.28 3.30 -4.56
CA ASP A 78 16.69 2.92 -4.61
C ASP A 78 17.06 2.25 -5.94
N LEU A 79 16.24 1.29 -6.39
CA LEU A 79 16.45 0.61 -7.68
C LEU A 79 16.51 1.63 -8.83
N LEU A 80 15.56 2.57 -8.86
CA LEU A 80 15.48 3.61 -9.89
C LEU A 80 16.67 4.59 -9.81
N ILE A 81 17.08 4.99 -8.60
CA ILE A 81 18.27 5.82 -8.37
C ILE A 81 19.54 5.12 -8.87
N TYR A 82 19.75 3.85 -8.50
CA TYR A 82 20.92 3.08 -8.94
C TYR A 82 20.92 2.82 -10.46
N CYS A 83 19.75 2.82 -11.09
CA CYS A 83 19.59 2.74 -12.56
C CYS A 83 19.51 4.13 -13.23
N GLU A 84 19.80 5.22 -12.50
CA GLU A 84 19.78 6.60 -12.99
C GLU A 84 18.52 6.93 -13.79
N THR A 85 17.37 6.58 -13.21
CA THR A 85 16.05 6.74 -13.84
C THR A 85 15.10 7.44 -12.88
N GLU A 86 14.49 8.55 -13.33
CA GLU A 86 13.58 9.34 -12.51
C GLU A 86 12.28 8.60 -12.19
N TYR A 87 11.89 8.61 -10.92
CA TYR A 87 10.62 8.07 -10.45
C TYR A 87 9.44 8.84 -11.05
N GLY A 88 8.52 8.14 -11.70
CA GLY A 88 7.32 8.75 -12.29
C GLY A 88 7.51 9.37 -13.68
N SER A 89 8.73 9.39 -14.21
CA SER A 89 8.99 9.68 -15.61
C SER A 89 8.49 8.55 -16.53
N ASP A 90 8.32 8.83 -17.83
CA ASP A 90 7.92 7.81 -18.81
C ASP A 90 8.91 6.64 -18.86
N LYS A 91 10.22 6.94 -18.90
CA LYS A 91 11.30 5.93 -18.84
C LYS A 91 11.28 5.14 -17.53
N GLY A 92 11.03 5.82 -16.41
CA GLY A 92 10.84 5.18 -15.10
C GLY A 92 9.66 4.22 -15.10
N ASN A 93 8.54 4.63 -15.67
CA ASN A 93 7.34 3.80 -15.78
C ASN A 93 7.56 2.56 -16.66
N GLU A 94 8.32 2.65 -17.75
CA GLU A 94 8.72 1.50 -18.56
C GLU A 94 9.59 0.50 -17.78
N LEU A 95 10.55 1.01 -16.99
CA LEU A 95 11.41 0.17 -16.15
C LEU A 95 10.61 -0.52 -15.04
N VAL A 96 9.75 0.23 -14.35
CA VAL A 96 8.85 -0.27 -13.31
C VAL A 96 7.93 -1.34 -13.88
N ASP A 97 7.35 -1.12 -15.06
CA ASP A 97 6.50 -2.10 -15.73
C ASP A 97 7.22 -3.42 -15.93
N LYS A 98 8.44 -3.38 -16.49
CA LYS A 98 9.26 -4.57 -16.76
C LYS A 98 9.69 -5.31 -15.47
N VAL A 99 10.00 -4.57 -14.41
CA VAL A 99 10.34 -5.14 -13.09
C VAL A 99 9.13 -5.91 -12.54
N PHE A 100 7.95 -5.29 -12.53
CA PHE A 100 6.75 -5.91 -11.99
C PHE A 100 6.17 -7.01 -12.87
N GLU A 101 6.31 -6.92 -14.20
CA GLU A 101 6.05 -8.04 -15.12
C GLU A 101 6.93 -9.24 -14.78
N THR A 102 8.23 -9.01 -14.56
CA THR A 102 9.17 -10.08 -14.21
C THR A 102 8.77 -10.71 -12.89
N ILE A 103 8.43 -9.92 -11.87
CA ILE A 103 7.97 -10.44 -10.58
C ILE A 103 6.70 -11.27 -10.76
N ALA A 104 5.70 -10.73 -11.46
CA ALA A 104 4.39 -11.36 -11.55
C ALA A 104 4.43 -12.67 -12.33
N THR A 105 5.04 -12.65 -13.52
CA THR A 105 5.13 -13.83 -14.36
C THR A 105 6.00 -14.91 -13.72
N THR A 106 7.07 -14.53 -13.01
CA THR A 106 7.91 -15.48 -12.27
C THR A 106 7.18 -16.08 -11.07
N ALA A 107 6.46 -15.28 -10.29
CA ALA A 107 5.72 -15.76 -9.12
C ALA A 107 4.65 -16.78 -9.51
N TYR A 108 3.91 -16.52 -10.59
CA TYR A 108 2.90 -17.44 -11.09
C TYR A 108 3.51 -18.73 -11.65
N ARG A 109 4.61 -18.66 -12.41
CA ARG A 109 5.34 -19.87 -12.86
C ARG A 109 5.87 -20.68 -11.68
N ALA A 110 6.45 -20.03 -10.67
CA ALA A 110 6.92 -20.71 -9.47
C ALA A 110 5.78 -21.41 -8.72
N SER A 111 4.61 -20.78 -8.63
CA SER A 111 3.44 -21.38 -7.99
C SER A 111 2.83 -22.54 -8.80
N VAL A 112 2.91 -22.51 -10.13
CA VAL A 112 2.58 -23.66 -10.99
C VAL A 112 3.52 -24.83 -10.72
N GLU A 113 4.83 -24.59 -10.66
CA GLU A 113 5.81 -25.65 -10.35
C GLU A 113 5.60 -26.24 -8.96
N LEU A 114 5.28 -25.41 -7.97
CA LEU A 114 4.85 -25.89 -6.65
C LEU A 114 3.53 -26.68 -6.72
N GLY A 115 2.64 -26.32 -7.64
CA GLY A 115 1.40 -27.05 -7.91
C GLY A 115 1.67 -28.46 -8.46
N LYS A 116 2.67 -28.60 -9.34
CA LYS A 116 3.15 -29.89 -9.85
C LYS A 116 3.79 -30.73 -8.74
N GLU A 117 4.58 -30.11 -7.87
CA GLU A 117 5.31 -30.80 -6.78
C GLU A 117 4.39 -31.22 -5.63
N LYS A 118 3.50 -30.32 -5.18
CA LYS A 118 2.75 -30.45 -3.91
C LYS A 118 1.24 -30.51 -4.09
N GLY A 119 0.74 -30.39 -5.32
CA GLY A 119 -0.67 -30.24 -5.64
C GLY A 119 -1.15 -28.78 -5.64
N SER A 120 -2.21 -28.51 -6.39
CA SER A 120 -2.89 -27.21 -6.47
C SER A 120 -3.49 -26.80 -5.11
N PHE A 121 -3.78 -25.51 -4.91
CA PHE A 121 -4.53 -25.09 -3.71
C PHE A 121 -5.90 -25.77 -3.66
N PRO A 122 -6.37 -26.22 -2.48
CA PRO A 122 -7.57 -27.05 -2.37
C PRO A 122 -8.84 -26.45 -2.98
N PHE A 123 -9.07 -25.14 -2.87
CA PHE A 123 -10.26 -24.50 -3.46
C PHE A 123 -10.28 -24.42 -5.00
N LEU A 124 -9.22 -24.88 -5.68
CA LEU A 124 -9.20 -25.06 -7.15
C LEU A 124 -9.43 -26.52 -7.57
N VAL A 125 -9.68 -27.42 -6.61
CA VAL A 125 -9.86 -28.85 -6.85
C VAL A 125 -11.30 -29.22 -6.51
N GLY A 126 -12.06 -29.65 -7.52
CA GLY A 126 -13.43 -30.11 -7.38
C GLY A 126 -13.52 -31.58 -6.96
N GLU A 127 -14.74 -32.09 -6.76
CA GLU A 127 -14.98 -33.49 -6.42
C GLU A 127 -14.72 -34.42 -7.62
N THR A 128 -14.79 -33.89 -8.84
CA THR A 128 -14.54 -34.61 -10.09
C THR A 128 -13.49 -33.91 -10.96
N ASP A 129 -12.89 -34.64 -11.90
CA ASP A 129 -11.95 -34.08 -12.87
C ASP A 129 -12.62 -33.00 -13.75
N ALA A 130 -13.88 -33.20 -14.10
CA ALA A 130 -14.67 -32.25 -14.89
C ALA A 130 -14.91 -30.94 -14.12
N GLU A 131 -15.21 -31.03 -12.82
CA GLU A 131 -15.36 -29.85 -11.96
C GLU A 131 -14.03 -29.13 -11.78
N THR A 132 -12.94 -29.86 -11.54
CA THR A 132 -11.59 -29.30 -11.43
C THR A 132 -11.18 -28.56 -12.71
N ALA A 133 -11.43 -29.14 -13.89
CA ALA A 133 -11.17 -28.48 -15.16
C ALA A 133 -11.99 -27.19 -15.32
N SER A 134 -13.27 -27.21 -14.94
CA SER A 134 -14.13 -26.03 -14.95
C SER A 134 -13.63 -24.91 -14.01
N LEU A 135 -13.19 -25.26 -12.80
CA LEU A 135 -12.63 -24.29 -11.84
C LEU A 135 -11.34 -23.65 -12.37
N ARG A 136 -10.45 -24.43 -12.97
CA ARG A 136 -9.21 -23.91 -13.59
C ARG A 136 -9.49 -23.02 -14.80
N GLU A 137 -10.47 -23.37 -15.62
CA GLU A 137 -10.92 -22.53 -16.73
C GLU A 137 -11.51 -21.21 -16.21
N ALA A 138 -12.32 -21.25 -15.16
CA ALA A 138 -12.86 -20.04 -14.53
C ALA A 138 -11.74 -19.15 -13.95
N PHE A 139 -10.78 -19.73 -13.23
CA PHE A 139 -9.64 -19.03 -12.65
C PHE A 139 -8.80 -18.31 -13.72
N THR A 140 -8.48 -18.99 -14.81
CA THR A 140 -7.66 -18.44 -15.91
C THR A 140 -8.41 -17.43 -16.79
N ASN A 141 -9.73 -17.29 -16.59
CA ASN A 141 -10.59 -16.30 -17.23
C ASN A 141 -10.98 -15.12 -16.34
N THR A 142 -10.41 -15.03 -15.13
CA THR A 142 -10.56 -13.85 -14.26
C THR A 142 -9.91 -12.61 -14.88
N GLY A 143 -10.31 -11.41 -14.45
CA GLY A 143 -9.87 -10.14 -15.05
C GLY A 143 -8.35 -9.92 -14.99
N PHE A 144 -7.68 -10.41 -13.94
CA PHE A 144 -6.23 -10.38 -13.82
C PHE A 144 -5.57 -11.45 -14.71
N MET A 145 -6.02 -12.71 -14.60
CA MET A 145 -5.42 -13.83 -15.33
C MET A 145 -5.57 -13.74 -16.85
N LYS A 146 -6.61 -13.08 -17.36
CA LYS A 146 -6.76 -12.83 -18.80
C LYS A 146 -5.62 -12.01 -19.42
N LYS A 147 -4.92 -11.22 -18.61
CA LYS A 147 -3.77 -10.40 -19.05
C LYS A 147 -2.42 -11.13 -18.90
N MET A 148 -2.41 -12.28 -18.21
CA MET A 148 -1.19 -13.07 -18.03
C MET A 148 -0.79 -13.76 -19.35
N PRO A 149 0.52 -14.01 -19.55
CA PRO A 149 1.03 -14.80 -20.66
C PRO A 149 0.30 -16.13 -20.85
N GLU A 150 0.13 -16.54 -22.11
CA GLU A 150 -0.59 -17.76 -22.47
C GLU A 150 0.04 -19.01 -21.84
N ASP A 151 1.37 -19.09 -21.78
CA ASP A 151 2.08 -20.21 -21.16
C ASP A 151 1.65 -20.42 -19.71
N ILE A 152 1.50 -19.33 -18.94
CA ILE A 152 1.06 -19.39 -17.54
C ILE A 152 -0.39 -19.90 -17.47
N ARG A 153 -1.28 -19.36 -18.31
CA ARG A 153 -2.70 -19.72 -18.30
C ARG A 153 -2.89 -21.20 -18.65
N GLU A 154 -2.22 -21.69 -19.69
CA GLU A 154 -2.34 -23.10 -20.11
C GLU A 154 -1.71 -24.05 -19.08
N ASN A 155 -0.56 -23.70 -18.48
CA ASN A 155 0.01 -24.50 -17.40
C ASN A 155 -0.92 -24.59 -16.17
N ILE A 156 -1.64 -23.53 -15.83
CA ILE A 156 -2.61 -23.56 -14.72
C ILE A 156 -3.81 -24.44 -15.06
N LYS A 157 -4.28 -24.46 -16.32
CA LYS A 157 -5.35 -25.38 -16.74
C LYS A 157 -4.89 -26.83 -16.63
N GLU A 158 -3.68 -27.13 -17.09
CA GLU A 158 -3.15 -28.49 -17.11
C GLU A 158 -2.78 -29.00 -15.71
N HIS A 159 -2.06 -28.20 -14.93
CA HIS A 159 -1.43 -28.65 -13.69
C HIS A 159 -2.01 -28.03 -12.42
N GLY A 160 -2.82 -26.96 -12.54
CA GLY A 160 -3.25 -26.15 -11.39
C GLY A 160 -2.15 -25.19 -10.92
N ILE A 161 -2.35 -24.60 -9.75
CA ILE A 161 -1.43 -23.62 -9.14
C ILE A 161 -1.46 -23.76 -7.63
N ARG A 162 -0.31 -23.59 -6.95
CA ARG A 162 -0.21 -23.82 -5.51
C ARG A 162 -0.90 -22.77 -4.65
N ASN A 163 -1.02 -21.53 -5.13
CA ASN A 163 -1.49 -20.38 -4.35
C ASN A 163 -2.61 -19.66 -5.11
N SER A 164 -3.70 -19.29 -4.43
CA SER A 164 -4.80 -18.54 -5.06
C SER A 164 -4.43 -17.11 -5.45
N HIS A 165 -3.60 -16.47 -4.62
CA HIS A 165 -3.07 -15.11 -4.81
C HIS A 165 -1.61 -15.13 -4.39
N LEU A 166 -0.80 -14.33 -5.07
CA LEU A 166 0.65 -14.33 -4.98
C LEU A 166 1.22 -12.95 -4.66
N LEU A 167 0.57 -11.88 -5.12
CA LEU A 167 1.20 -10.56 -5.25
C LEU A 167 0.40 -9.47 -4.56
N THR A 168 1.06 -8.77 -3.64
CA THR A 168 0.49 -7.60 -2.96
C THR A 168 1.60 -6.64 -2.61
N VAL A 169 1.35 -5.33 -2.65
CA VAL A 169 2.33 -4.36 -2.15
C VAL A 169 1.85 -3.79 -0.83
N ALA A 170 2.30 -4.39 0.26
CA ALA A 170 2.05 -3.91 1.61
C ALA A 170 3.03 -2.80 2.01
N PRO A 171 2.69 -1.96 3.01
CA PRO A 171 3.64 -1.02 3.58
C PRO A 171 4.84 -1.75 4.19
N THR A 172 6.06 -1.35 3.82
CA THR A 172 7.29 -1.85 4.45
C THR A 172 7.98 -0.77 5.25
N GLY A 173 7.20 0.03 5.99
CA GLY A 173 7.70 1.14 6.80
C GLY A 173 8.81 0.71 7.77
N SER A 174 8.53 -0.27 8.63
CA SER A 174 9.50 -0.77 9.60
C SER A 174 10.62 -1.60 8.95
N THR A 175 10.27 -2.51 8.04
CA THR A 175 11.23 -3.45 7.43
C THR A 175 12.16 -2.76 6.43
N GLY A 176 11.64 -1.87 5.60
CA GLY A 176 12.44 -1.04 4.67
C GLY A 176 13.40 -0.12 5.41
N THR A 177 12.93 0.57 6.46
CA THR A 177 13.79 1.38 7.33
C THR A 177 14.87 0.53 8.00
N MET A 178 14.53 -0.68 8.47
CA MET A 178 15.48 -1.59 9.12
C MET A 178 16.61 -2.02 8.18
N VAL A 179 16.34 -2.21 6.89
CA VAL A 179 17.36 -2.59 5.89
C VAL A 179 17.96 -1.39 5.15
N GLY A 180 17.55 -0.16 5.49
CA GLY A 180 18.12 1.07 4.95
C GLY A 180 17.69 1.45 3.53
N VAL A 181 16.49 1.05 3.08
CA VAL A 181 15.99 1.35 1.72
C VAL A 181 14.64 2.07 1.75
N SER A 182 14.22 2.63 0.61
CA SER A 182 12.90 3.25 0.47
C SER A 182 11.77 2.26 0.82
N THR A 183 10.69 2.79 1.40
CA THR A 183 9.63 1.93 1.94
C THR A 183 8.62 1.58 0.85
N GLY A 184 8.38 0.29 0.68
CA GLY A 184 7.42 -0.27 -0.27
C GLY A 184 7.81 0.07 -1.70
N LEU A 185 6.86 0.66 -2.39
CA LEU A 185 7.07 1.25 -3.71
C LEU A 185 7.26 2.77 -3.64
N GLU A 186 7.35 3.36 -2.44
CA GLU A 186 7.29 4.81 -2.30
C GLU A 186 8.62 5.47 -2.70
N PRO A 187 8.58 6.64 -3.34
CA PRO A 187 9.74 7.52 -3.40
C PRO A 187 10.12 7.96 -1.98
N TYR A 188 11.36 8.42 -1.81
CA TYR A 188 11.80 8.99 -0.54
C TYR A 188 10.94 10.22 -0.27
N PHE A 189 10.36 10.32 0.93
CA PHE A 189 9.54 11.47 1.31
C PHE A 189 10.33 12.78 1.14
N SER A 190 11.54 12.78 1.68
CA SER A 190 12.62 13.74 1.43
C SER A 190 13.94 13.02 1.67
N PHE A 191 15.02 13.51 1.06
CA PHE A 191 16.37 13.00 1.28
C PHE A 191 17.07 13.62 2.50
N SER A 192 16.55 14.74 3.00
CA SER A 192 16.85 15.29 4.34
C SER A 192 15.55 15.61 5.05
N TYR A 193 15.34 15.05 6.24
CA TYR A 193 14.14 15.32 7.04
C TYR A 193 14.45 15.30 8.53
N PHE A 194 13.62 16.00 9.30
CA PHE A 194 13.72 15.99 10.76
C PHE A 194 12.76 14.96 11.34
N ARG A 195 13.28 14.07 12.18
CA ARG A 195 12.46 13.08 12.90
C ARG A 195 12.32 13.47 14.36
N SER A 196 11.07 13.50 14.85
CA SER A 196 10.79 13.69 16.27
C SER A 196 10.97 12.38 17.04
N GLY A 197 11.88 12.36 18.01
CA GLY A 197 12.05 11.25 18.95
C GLY A 197 11.16 11.38 20.18
N ARG A 198 11.02 10.29 20.97
CA ARG A 198 10.29 10.32 22.28
C ARG A 198 10.82 11.37 23.28
N LEU A 199 12.03 11.88 23.04
CA LEU A 199 12.70 12.87 23.87
C LEU A 199 12.53 14.31 23.35
N GLY A 200 11.68 14.55 22.35
CA GLY A 200 11.44 15.88 21.77
C GLY A 200 12.62 16.44 20.97
N LYS A 201 13.66 15.65 20.70
CA LYS A 201 14.80 16.06 19.86
C LYS A 201 14.49 15.78 18.40
N PHE A 202 14.63 16.82 17.58
CA PHE A 202 14.65 16.73 16.12
C PHE A 202 16.06 16.36 15.68
N ILE A 203 16.21 15.16 15.10
CA ILE A 203 17.47 14.72 14.50
C ILE A 203 17.31 14.87 13.00
N GLU A 204 18.23 15.61 12.35
CA GLU A 204 18.34 15.63 10.90
C GLU A 204 18.79 14.25 10.43
N VAL A 205 17.97 13.61 9.62
CA VAL A 205 18.28 12.32 9.00
C VAL A 205 18.49 12.58 7.51
N LYS A 206 19.70 12.31 7.03
CA LYS A 206 20.01 12.24 5.61
C LYS A 206 19.89 10.80 5.15
N ALA A 207 19.29 10.59 3.98
CA ALA A 207 19.19 9.25 3.42
C ALA A 207 20.58 8.74 3.01
N ASP A 208 20.95 7.53 3.48
CA ASP A 208 22.28 6.94 3.24
C ASP A 208 22.64 6.86 1.75
N ILE A 209 21.65 6.64 0.88
CA ILE A 209 21.84 6.58 -0.57
C ILE A 209 22.36 7.89 -1.19
N VAL A 210 22.06 9.05 -0.59
CA VAL A 210 22.62 10.33 -1.04
C VAL A 210 24.09 10.42 -0.66
N GLN A 211 24.45 10.02 0.57
CA GLN A 211 25.84 10.01 0.98
C GLN A 211 26.65 9.03 0.13
N GLU A 212 26.12 7.84 -0.14
CA GLU A 212 26.75 6.87 -1.03
C GLU A 212 27.03 7.47 -2.41
N TYR A 213 26.07 8.21 -2.98
CA TYR A 213 26.23 8.88 -4.27
C TYR A 213 27.30 9.97 -4.21
N LEU A 214 27.29 10.84 -3.21
CA LEU A 214 28.29 11.91 -3.07
C LEU A 214 29.71 11.38 -2.84
N ASP A 215 29.85 10.25 -2.15
CA ASP A 215 31.15 9.59 -1.94
C ASP A 215 31.71 9.03 -3.27
N GLN A 216 30.83 8.55 -4.17
CA GLN A 216 31.20 8.06 -5.50
C GLN A 216 31.37 9.19 -6.54
N HIS A 217 30.74 10.34 -6.29
CA HIS A 217 30.76 11.52 -7.15
C HIS A 217 31.16 12.78 -6.36
N PRO A 218 32.44 12.93 -5.97
CA PRO A 218 32.91 14.07 -5.17
C PRO A 218 32.70 15.44 -5.84
N GLU A 219 32.48 15.46 -7.15
CA GLU A 219 32.17 16.65 -7.96
C GLU A 219 30.69 17.07 -7.91
N ALA A 220 29.79 16.20 -7.43
CA ALA A 220 28.37 16.50 -7.38
C ALA A 220 28.06 17.56 -6.31
N ASP A 221 27.12 18.47 -6.62
CA ASP A 221 26.63 19.45 -5.65
C ASP A 221 25.59 18.80 -4.74
N PRO A 222 25.81 18.73 -3.41
CA PRO A 222 24.85 18.17 -2.47
C PRO A 222 23.49 18.88 -2.45
N ASN A 223 23.42 20.13 -2.95
CA ASN A 223 22.18 20.90 -3.04
C ASN A 223 21.48 20.78 -4.40
N ASN A 224 22.14 20.16 -5.38
CA ASN A 224 21.62 20.00 -6.73
C ASN A 224 21.92 18.58 -7.23
N LEU A 225 21.22 17.63 -6.62
CA LEU A 225 21.31 16.22 -7.00
C LEU A 225 20.65 15.99 -8.37
N PRO A 226 21.04 14.93 -9.09
CA PRO A 226 20.41 14.57 -10.36
C PRO A 226 18.91 14.29 -10.24
N GLU A 227 18.20 14.37 -11.37
CA GLU A 227 16.74 14.20 -11.46
C GLU A 227 16.21 12.87 -10.89
N TRP A 228 17.02 11.81 -10.87
CA TRP A 228 16.63 10.53 -10.27
C TRP A 228 16.58 10.55 -8.74
N PHE A 229 17.06 11.61 -8.08
CA PHE A 229 16.83 11.89 -6.66
C PHE A 229 15.59 12.77 -6.44
N ILE A 230 14.52 12.56 -7.21
CA ILE A 230 13.25 13.26 -7.02
C ILE A 230 12.53 12.80 -5.74
N SER A 231 12.20 13.73 -4.84
CA SER A 231 11.45 13.38 -3.63
C SER A 231 9.95 13.26 -3.88
N ALA A 232 9.23 12.62 -2.95
CA ALA A 232 7.78 12.50 -3.00
C ALA A 232 7.06 13.86 -3.04
N MET A 233 7.67 14.89 -2.44
CA MET A 233 7.13 16.25 -2.34
C MET A 233 7.38 17.08 -3.61
N GLU A 234 8.40 16.73 -4.38
CA GLU A 234 8.70 17.35 -5.69
C GLU A 234 7.93 16.67 -6.82
N LEU A 235 7.57 15.40 -6.65
CA LEU A 235 6.85 14.62 -7.64
C LEU A 235 5.39 15.07 -7.76
N ALA A 236 4.94 15.29 -9.00
CA ALA A 236 3.56 15.66 -9.29
C ALA A 236 2.57 14.57 -8.79
N PRO A 237 1.41 14.92 -8.21
CA PRO A 237 0.42 13.95 -7.71
C PRO A 237 -0.05 12.97 -8.80
N GLN A 238 -0.13 13.46 -10.03
CA GLN A 238 -0.47 12.67 -11.21
C GLN A 238 0.58 11.58 -11.48
N ALA A 239 1.87 11.90 -11.38
CA ALA A 239 2.95 10.95 -11.59
C ALA A 239 2.99 9.86 -10.50
N HIS A 240 2.67 10.20 -9.24
CA HIS A 240 2.46 9.20 -8.18
C HIS A 240 1.36 8.20 -8.57
N ALA A 241 0.23 8.69 -9.07
CA ALA A 241 -0.89 7.87 -9.51
C ALA A 241 -0.55 7.02 -10.75
N ASP A 242 0.23 7.56 -11.69
CA ASP A 242 0.66 6.87 -12.90
C ASP A 242 1.53 5.65 -12.57
N VAL A 243 2.52 5.81 -11.69
CA VAL A 243 3.35 4.68 -11.21
C VAL A 243 2.49 3.63 -10.52
N GLN A 244 1.51 4.04 -9.72
CA GLN A 244 0.58 3.10 -9.09
C GLN A 244 -0.20 2.27 -10.12
N CYS A 245 -0.68 2.91 -11.19
CA CYS A 245 -1.44 2.25 -12.24
C CYS A 245 -0.56 1.29 -13.04
N VAL A 246 0.70 1.66 -13.29
CA VAL A 246 1.71 0.78 -13.91
C VAL A 246 1.87 -0.49 -13.09
N ILE A 247 2.13 -0.34 -11.79
CA ILE A 247 2.36 -1.48 -10.90
C ILE A 247 1.09 -2.33 -10.76
N GLN A 248 -0.10 -1.73 -10.66
CA GLN A 248 -1.35 -2.46 -10.45
C GLN A 248 -1.66 -3.47 -11.57
N ARG A 249 -1.17 -3.25 -12.79
CA ARG A 249 -1.32 -4.23 -13.90
C ARG A 249 -0.80 -5.62 -13.55
N TRP A 250 0.21 -5.68 -12.68
CA TRP A 250 0.95 -6.88 -12.33
C TRP A 250 0.70 -7.37 -10.90
N ILE A 251 -0.20 -6.72 -10.16
CA ILE A 251 -0.55 -7.08 -8.78
C ILE A 251 -1.96 -7.67 -8.75
N ASP A 252 -2.08 -8.95 -8.33
CA ASP A 252 -3.35 -9.67 -8.25
C ASP A 252 -4.26 -9.17 -7.11
N SER A 253 -3.66 -8.73 -6.01
CA SER A 253 -4.34 -8.14 -4.87
C SER A 253 -4.34 -6.62 -5.03
N SER A 254 -3.97 -5.83 -4.04
CA SER A 254 -3.95 -4.38 -4.13
C SER A 254 -2.59 -3.82 -3.67
N ILE A 255 -2.50 -2.50 -3.66
CA ILE A 255 -1.29 -1.74 -3.41
C ILE A 255 -1.58 -0.74 -2.30
N SER A 256 -0.68 -0.64 -1.32
CA SER A 256 -0.61 0.50 -0.41
C SER A 256 0.37 1.52 -0.97
N LYS A 257 -0.16 2.53 -1.67
CA LYS A 257 0.59 3.70 -2.16
C LYS A 257 -0.12 4.98 -1.75
N THR A 258 0.68 5.97 -1.38
CA THR A 258 0.26 7.33 -1.10
C THR A 258 0.58 8.23 -2.28
N VAL A 259 -0.43 8.92 -2.80
CA VAL A 259 -0.27 10.06 -3.70
C VAL A 259 -0.15 11.31 -2.85
N ASN A 260 1.07 11.84 -2.74
CA ASN A 260 1.32 13.08 -2.02
C ASN A 260 0.91 14.26 -2.90
N ALA A 261 0.22 15.23 -2.31
CA ALA A 261 -0.24 16.45 -2.95
C ALA A 261 0.15 17.67 -2.11
N PRO A 262 0.53 18.79 -2.75
CA PRO A 262 1.02 19.97 -2.05
C PRO A 262 -0.10 20.66 -1.25
N ARG A 263 0.29 21.46 -0.26
CA ARG A 263 -0.65 22.26 0.54
C ARG A 263 -1.50 23.15 -0.37
N GLY A 264 -2.81 23.16 -0.12
CA GLY A 264 -3.78 23.93 -0.92
C GLY A 264 -4.31 23.20 -2.15
N TYR A 265 -4.00 21.91 -2.35
CA TYR A 265 -4.62 21.09 -3.39
C TYR A 265 -6.15 21.08 -3.24
N THR A 266 -6.89 21.49 -4.28
CA THR A 266 -8.35 21.63 -4.19
C THR A 266 -9.07 20.29 -4.27
N VAL A 267 -10.34 20.27 -3.86
CA VAL A 267 -11.21 19.09 -3.97
C VAL A 267 -11.29 18.59 -5.42
N GLU A 268 -11.42 19.49 -6.39
CA GLU A 268 -11.47 19.14 -7.82
C GLU A 268 -10.15 18.55 -8.31
N GLN A 269 -9.00 19.03 -7.80
CA GLN A 269 -7.70 18.46 -8.13
C GLN A 269 -7.53 17.06 -7.53
N VAL A 270 -7.97 16.85 -6.28
CA VAL A 270 -8.03 15.53 -5.64
C VAL A 270 -8.95 14.58 -6.42
N GLN A 271 -10.12 15.06 -6.85
CA GLN A 271 -11.05 14.29 -7.68
C GLN A 271 -10.36 13.81 -8.96
N LYS A 272 -9.61 14.67 -9.66
CA LYS A 272 -8.87 14.28 -10.87
C LYS A 272 -7.86 13.16 -10.61
N VAL A 273 -7.20 13.16 -9.46
CA VAL A 273 -6.27 12.07 -9.06
C VAL A 273 -7.04 10.76 -8.88
N TYR A 274 -8.18 10.77 -8.19
CA TYR A 274 -9.00 9.57 -8.05
C TYR A 274 -9.58 9.08 -9.40
N GLU A 275 -10.02 9.99 -10.26
CA GLU A 275 -10.46 9.65 -11.61
C GLU A 275 -9.34 9.01 -12.43
N ARG A 276 -8.11 9.53 -12.30
CA ARG A 276 -6.94 8.93 -12.95
C ARG A 276 -6.70 7.51 -12.46
N LEU A 277 -6.68 7.30 -11.14
CA LEU A 277 -6.49 6.00 -10.52
C LEU A 277 -7.55 5.00 -11.01
N TYR A 278 -8.82 5.43 -11.00
CA TYR A 278 -9.94 4.62 -11.50
C TYR A 278 -9.77 4.26 -12.98
N LYS A 279 -9.54 5.25 -13.86
CA LYS A 279 -9.34 5.04 -15.30
C LYS A 279 -8.08 4.21 -15.61
N GLY A 280 -7.06 4.32 -14.76
CA GLY A 280 -5.81 3.55 -14.85
C GLY A 280 -5.92 2.11 -14.34
N GLY A 281 -7.07 1.72 -13.78
CA GLY A 281 -7.30 0.36 -13.27
C GLY A 281 -6.70 0.10 -11.89
N ALA A 282 -6.35 1.15 -11.13
CA ALA A 282 -5.98 1.03 -9.73
C ALA A 282 -7.15 0.43 -8.93
N LYS A 283 -6.87 -0.51 -8.02
CA LYS A 283 -7.93 -1.13 -7.18
C LYS A 283 -8.25 -0.30 -5.93
N GLY A 284 -7.44 0.71 -5.66
CA GLY A 284 -7.62 1.70 -4.61
C GLY A 284 -6.50 2.74 -4.73
N GLY A 285 -6.48 3.70 -3.82
CA GLY A 285 -5.39 4.68 -3.71
C GLY A 285 -5.67 5.63 -2.56
N THR A 286 -4.61 6.19 -1.99
CA THR A 286 -4.70 7.16 -0.90
C THR A 286 -4.13 8.47 -1.38
N VAL A 287 -4.91 9.56 -1.33
CA VAL A 287 -4.39 10.90 -1.57
C VAL A 287 -4.13 11.57 -0.23
N TYR A 288 -2.90 12.03 -0.02
CA TYR A 288 -2.50 12.81 1.14
C TYR A 288 -2.18 14.23 0.70
N VAL A 289 -2.98 15.21 1.16
CA VAL A 289 -2.72 16.62 0.92
C VAL A 289 -1.91 17.15 2.08
N ASP A 290 -0.77 17.78 1.80
CA ASP A 290 0.08 18.34 2.83
C ASP A 290 -0.65 19.39 3.69
N GLY A 291 -0.48 19.31 5.01
CA GLY A 291 -1.21 20.11 5.99
C GLY A 291 -2.65 19.66 6.27
N SER A 292 -3.12 18.53 5.74
CA SER A 292 -4.50 18.06 5.97
C SER A 292 -4.71 17.29 7.30
N ARG A 293 -3.67 17.16 8.14
CA ARG A 293 -3.72 16.49 9.45
C ARG A 293 -2.97 17.33 10.48
N ASP A 294 -3.53 17.43 11.69
CA ASP A 294 -3.01 18.25 12.79
C ASP A 294 -1.64 17.78 13.32
N ALA A 295 -1.27 16.51 13.09
CA ALA A 295 0.02 15.96 13.48
C ALA A 295 0.68 15.24 12.31
N GLN A 296 1.89 15.68 11.96
CA GLN A 296 2.75 15.05 10.96
C GLN A 296 3.94 14.36 11.65
N VAL A 297 4.24 13.12 11.24
CA VAL A 297 5.36 12.34 11.79
C VAL A 297 6.70 12.73 11.16
N LEU A 298 6.67 13.24 9.92
CA LEU A 298 7.83 13.68 9.16
C LEU A 298 7.62 15.16 8.79
N THR A 299 8.61 16.00 9.10
CA THR A 299 8.58 17.42 8.76
C THR A 299 9.84 17.80 7.99
N LEU A 300 9.67 18.70 7.00
CA LEU A 300 10.78 19.26 6.21
C LEU A 300 11.50 20.40 6.94
N LYS A 301 10.91 20.89 8.05
CA LYS A 301 11.49 21.93 8.89
C LYS A 301 11.56 21.44 10.33
N ALA A 302 12.56 21.94 11.05
CA ALA A 302 12.61 21.87 12.51
C ALA A 302 11.61 22.89 13.09
N GLU A 303 10.31 22.62 12.98
CA GLU A 303 9.28 23.42 13.64
C GLU A 303 8.86 22.71 14.92
N GLU A 304 8.81 23.46 16.02
CA GLU A 304 8.27 23.00 17.30
C GLU A 304 6.79 22.65 17.09
N ASN A 305 6.37 21.43 17.42
CA ASN A 305 4.95 21.18 17.66
C ASN A 305 4.57 21.91 18.94
N THR A 306 4.36 23.23 18.88
CA THR A 306 3.63 23.94 19.91
C THR A 306 2.18 23.51 19.79
N PHE A 307 1.68 22.81 20.80
CA PHE A 307 0.28 22.43 20.96
C PHE A 307 -0.66 23.64 21.16
N ASP A 308 -0.14 24.87 21.08
CA ASP A 308 -0.85 26.13 21.28
C ASP A 308 -0.60 27.05 20.07
N GLU A 309 -1.37 26.87 18.99
CA GLU A 309 -1.69 28.00 18.11
C GLU A 309 -3.17 28.30 18.29
N GLU A 310 -3.43 29.45 18.92
CA GLU A 310 -4.77 30.01 19.12
C GLU A 310 -5.50 30.12 17.77
N ILE A 311 -6.70 29.55 17.73
CA ILE A 311 -7.63 29.65 16.61
C ILE A 311 -8.05 31.13 16.47
N GLU A 312 -7.45 31.85 15.52
CA GLU A 312 -8.08 33.08 15.03
C GLU A 312 -9.35 32.70 14.26
N ALA A 313 -10.50 33.15 14.79
CA ALA A 313 -11.81 32.91 14.19
C ALA A 313 -11.88 33.51 12.77
N PRO A 314 -12.37 32.77 11.76
CA PRO A 314 -12.58 33.33 10.43
C PRO A 314 -13.73 34.36 10.48
N LYS A 315 -13.47 35.56 9.95
CA LYS A 315 -14.51 36.56 9.66
C LYS A 315 -15.51 36.00 8.65
N GLU A 316 -16.79 36.20 8.93
CA GLU A 316 -17.90 35.93 8.02
C GLU A 316 -17.66 36.60 6.65
N GLU A 317 -17.78 35.84 5.55
CA GLU A 317 -18.61 36.26 4.41
C GLU A 317 -18.81 35.16 3.35
N THR A 318 -20.09 35.04 2.96
CA THR A 318 -20.66 34.40 1.76
C THR A 318 -20.64 32.88 1.63
N LYS A 319 -21.82 32.27 1.83
CA LYS A 319 -22.14 30.86 1.56
C LYS A 319 -22.01 30.56 0.05
N PRO A 320 -21.25 29.53 -0.37
CA PRO A 320 -21.34 29.04 -1.74
C PRO A 320 -22.61 28.21 -1.95
N HIS A 321 -23.25 28.40 -3.10
CA HIS A 321 -24.39 27.61 -3.57
C HIS A 321 -24.00 26.14 -3.76
N VAL A 322 -24.66 25.25 -3.03
CA VAL A 322 -24.60 23.81 -3.25
C VAL A 322 -25.52 23.46 -4.41
N VAL A 323 -24.95 22.97 -5.50
CA VAL A 323 -25.70 22.31 -6.58
C VAL A 323 -25.87 20.85 -6.17
N LEU A 324 -27.07 20.50 -5.72
CA LEU A 324 -27.46 19.11 -5.47
C LEU A 324 -27.65 18.40 -6.81
N VAL A 325 -26.84 17.39 -7.09
CA VAL A 325 -27.13 16.40 -8.13
C VAL A 325 -27.83 15.23 -7.45
N ASP A 326 -29.09 15.02 -7.82
CA ASP A 326 -29.97 13.96 -7.35
C ASP A 326 -29.42 12.57 -7.69
N THR A 327 -28.72 11.91 -6.76
CA THR A 327 -28.68 10.43 -6.70
C THR A 327 -28.04 9.95 -5.39
N ILE A 328 -28.81 9.89 -4.29
CA ILE A 328 -28.64 8.91 -3.20
C ILE A 328 -30.02 8.70 -2.56
N ASN A 329 -30.44 7.44 -2.47
CA ASN A 329 -31.68 7.00 -1.82
C ASN A 329 -31.74 7.48 -0.36
N GLU A 330 -32.93 7.92 0.06
CA GLU A 330 -33.26 8.38 1.42
C GLU A 330 -32.86 7.36 2.50
N ILE A 331 -31.76 7.65 3.21
CA ILE A 331 -31.54 7.09 4.54
C ILE A 331 -32.33 7.99 5.50
N ARG A 332 -33.32 7.37 6.16
CA ARG A 332 -34.17 7.94 7.20
C ARG A 332 -33.42 8.98 8.04
N SER A 333 -33.93 10.22 8.02
CA SER A 333 -33.57 11.25 8.99
C SER A 333 -33.86 10.73 10.40
N THR A 334 -32.82 10.40 11.14
CA THR A 334 -32.90 10.29 12.59
C THR A 334 -32.18 11.51 13.15
N ASP A 335 -32.90 12.34 13.93
CA ASP A 335 -32.42 13.53 14.64
C ASP A 335 -31.42 13.19 15.77
N VAL A 336 -30.52 12.24 15.50
CA VAL A 336 -29.66 11.61 16.50
C VAL A 336 -28.25 12.14 16.31
N THR A 337 -27.88 13.11 17.15
CA THR A 337 -26.52 13.60 17.24
C THR A 337 -25.65 12.53 17.89
N ILE A 338 -24.69 11.98 17.14
CA ILE A 338 -23.74 10.99 17.64
C ILE A 338 -22.47 11.71 18.10
N GLY A 339 -22.00 11.43 19.32
CA GLY A 339 -20.79 12.07 19.83
C GLY A 339 -20.56 11.82 21.32
N SER A 340 -19.49 12.42 21.84
CA SER A 340 -18.98 12.18 23.20
C SER A 340 -19.46 13.19 24.24
N GLU A 341 -20.29 14.14 23.84
CA GLU A 341 -20.90 15.15 24.73
C GLU A 341 -22.20 14.63 25.35
N VAL A 342 -22.55 15.14 26.53
CA VAL A 342 -23.77 14.77 27.25
C VAL A 342 -25.00 15.02 26.37
N GLY A 343 -25.90 14.04 26.30
CA GLY A 343 -27.10 14.08 25.46
C GLY A 343 -26.93 13.52 24.05
N ASN A 344 -25.70 13.28 23.59
CA ASN A 344 -25.47 12.61 22.31
C ASN A 344 -25.70 11.10 22.42
N THR A 345 -25.99 10.46 21.30
CA THR A 345 -25.95 9.00 21.20
C THR A 345 -24.50 8.52 21.13
N CYS A 346 -24.22 7.49 21.90
CA CYS A 346 -22.89 6.94 22.08
C CYS A 346 -22.28 6.53 20.73
N PRO A 347 -21.06 7.02 20.39
CA PRO A 347 -20.41 6.69 19.12
C PRO A 347 -19.95 5.23 19.06
N VAL A 348 -19.83 4.56 20.21
CA VAL A 348 -19.35 3.18 20.32
C VAL A 348 -20.47 2.18 20.04
N CYS A 349 -21.59 2.26 20.76
CA CYS A 349 -22.68 1.27 20.63
C CYS A 349 -23.89 1.76 19.81
N ARG A 350 -23.97 3.07 19.51
CA ARG A 350 -25.09 3.72 18.78
C ARG A 350 -26.49 3.48 19.35
N GLN A 351 -26.56 3.08 20.62
CA GLN A 351 -27.81 2.71 21.30
C GLN A 351 -28.01 3.46 22.61
N GLY A 352 -26.95 3.68 23.39
CA GLY A 352 -27.04 4.41 24.66
C GLY A 352 -26.77 5.90 24.50
N THR A 353 -27.29 6.70 25.43
CA THR A 353 -27.03 8.14 25.51
C THR A 353 -25.79 8.39 26.38
N VAL A 354 -25.08 9.48 26.13
CA VAL A 354 -23.94 9.91 26.94
C VAL A 354 -24.42 10.75 28.11
N GLU A 355 -24.04 10.37 29.32
CA GLU A 355 -24.36 11.07 30.57
C GLU A 355 -23.11 11.28 31.41
N GLU A 356 -23.09 12.34 32.22
CA GLU A 356 -21.97 12.58 33.13
C GLU A 356 -22.10 11.71 34.39
N MET A 357 -21.17 10.77 34.56
CA MET A 357 -21.11 9.88 35.72
C MET A 357 -19.70 9.93 36.32
N GLY A 358 -19.59 10.46 37.54
CA GLY A 358 -18.33 10.49 38.29
C GLY A 358 -17.23 11.34 37.65
N GLY A 359 -17.60 12.47 37.00
CA GLY A 359 -16.65 13.36 36.31
C GLY A 359 -16.25 12.89 34.90
N CYS A 360 -16.88 11.83 34.39
CA CYS A 360 -16.70 11.34 33.03
C CYS A 360 -18.02 11.20 32.28
N ASN A 361 -18.05 11.69 31.05
CA ASN A 361 -19.09 11.40 30.07
C ASN A 361 -19.05 9.90 29.74
N THR A 362 -20.07 9.17 30.16
CA THR A 362 -20.16 7.72 30.11
C THR A 362 -21.46 7.28 29.43
N CYS A 363 -21.39 6.23 28.62
CA CYS A 363 -22.57 5.70 27.94
C CYS A 363 -23.48 4.92 28.89
N THR A 364 -24.78 5.20 28.86
CA THR A 364 -25.80 4.50 29.66
C THR A 364 -26.06 3.05 29.26
N ASN A 365 -25.66 2.62 28.06
CA ASN A 365 -25.88 1.26 27.57
C ASN A 365 -24.62 0.37 27.66
N CYS A 366 -23.49 0.83 27.13
CA CYS A 366 -22.27 0.02 27.06
C CYS A 366 -21.22 0.37 28.14
N GLY A 367 -21.46 1.40 28.96
CA GLY A 367 -20.54 1.82 30.02
C GLY A 367 -19.24 2.45 29.52
N ALA A 368 -19.09 2.71 28.22
CA ALA A 368 -17.89 3.33 27.67
C ALA A 368 -17.71 4.76 28.22
N GLN A 369 -16.55 5.03 28.82
CA GLN A 369 -16.11 6.36 29.21
C GLN A 369 -15.53 7.08 27.98
N LEU A 370 -16.15 8.17 27.57
CA LEU A 370 -15.89 8.85 26.30
C LEU A 370 -15.05 10.12 26.48
N LYS A 371 -15.27 10.84 27.58
CA LYS A 371 -14.57 12.09 27.90
C LYS A 371 -14.57 12.28 29.41
N CYS A 372 -13.40 12.30 30.04
CA CYS A 372 -13.26 12.58 31.47
C CYS A 372 -12.75 14.01 31.64
N GLY A 373 -13.30 14.73 32.62
CA GLY A 373 -12.68 15.98 33.08
C GLY A 373 -11.32 15.66 33.70
N LEU A 374 -10.32 16.50 33.41
CA LEU A 374 -9.04 16.53 34.14
C LEU A 374 -9.24 17.17 35.52
#